data_AF-A0A0G0UGL5-F1
#
_entry.id   AF-A0A0G0UGL5-F1
#
_cell.length_a   1.000
_cell.length_b   1.000
_cell.length_c   1.000
_cell.angle_alpha   90.00
_cell.angle_beta   90.00
_cell.angle_gamma   90.00
#
_symmetry.space_group_name_H-M   'P 1'
#
loop_
_entity.id
_entity.type
_entity.pdbx_description
1 polymer ?
#
loop_
_entity_poly.entity_id
_entity_poly.type
_entity_poly.pdbx_seq_one_letter_code
_entity_poly.pdbx_strand_id
1 'polypeptide(L)'
;MQDPEITETMGSNESSTTKIDKLKTEFKSIFDRNLQFFGHGTLLDFAPQIFKEGLKVRDPDLLSTSVPLFDNKPYDKQPEEHFKRILNWPHHNAPAVVVLAIPNMPDNLDVGIFNYLNAVLEELETEDTGYNAQFVIPSKYIRGYVNTKTGEFTGNPEFRVTIPKIQPWQKPKPRRFQPTSSHSKGKVEIPATSPKAEKPDVW
;
A
#
# COMPACT_ATOMS: atom_id res chain seq x y z
N MET A 1 17.76 -55.97 -12.52
CA MET A 1 16.98 -54.73 -12.67
C MET A 1 16.87 -54.13 -11.28
N GLN A 2 17.64 -53.08 -11.02
CA GLN A 2 17.59 -52.31 -9.78
C GLN A 2 16.90 -51.00 -10.14
N ASP A 3 15.80 -50.71 -9.46
CA ASP A 3 15.09 -49.44 -9.59
C ASP A 3 15.94 -48.30 -9.01
N PRO A 4 16.02 -47.13 -9.67
CA PRO A 4 16.71 -45.98 -9.12
C PRO A 4 15.85 -45.32 -8.04
N GLU A 5 16.47 -45.18 -6.88
CA GLU A 5 15.97 -44.46 -5.71
C GLU A 5 15.81 -42.96 -6.06
N ILE A 6 14.56 -42.49 -6.10
CA ILE A 6 14.25 -41.08 -6.31
C ILE A 6 14.55 -40.34 -5.00
N THR A 7 15.63 -39.58 -4.97
CA THR A 7 15.95 -38.67 -3.88
C THR A 7 15.13 -37.38 -4.08
N GLU A 8 14.01 -37.25 -3.36
CA GLU A 8 13.28 -35.99 -3.29
C GLU A 8 14.09 -34.93 -2.52
N THR A 9 14.44 -33.87 -3.23
CA THR A 9 15.08 -32.66 -2.72
C THR A 9 14.22 -31.92 -1.69
N MET A 10 14.51 -32.10 -0.39
CA MET A 10 14.00 -31.28 0.72
C MET A 10 14.72 -29.91 0.84
N GLY A 11 14.76 -29.14 -0.25
CA GLY A 11 15.60 -27.93 -0.35
C GLY A 11 14.98 -26.58 0.02
N SER A 12 13.72 -26.51 0.48
CA SER A 12 12.97 -25.23 0.48
C SER A 12 12.34 -24.79 1.81
N ASN A 13 12.36 -25.61 2.88
CA ASN A 13 11.67 -25.29 4.15
C ASN A 13 12.54 -24.61 5.22
N GLU A 14 13.87 -24.79 5.23
CA GLU A 14 14.73 -24.12 6.22
C GLU A 14 14.86 -22.61 5.97
N SER A 15 14.90 -22.20 4.70
CA SER A 15 15.08 -20.79 4.31
C SER A 15 13.84 -19.92 4.61
N SER A 16 12.63 -20.48 4.55
CA SER A 16 11.39 -19.74 4.85
C SER A 16 11.16 -19.61 6.36
N THR A 17 11.39 -20.68 7.11
CA THR A 17 11.23 -20.73 8.57
C THR A 17 12.18 -19.73 9.26
N THR A 18 13.45 -19.69 8.83
CA THR A 18 14.44 -18.75 9.37
C THR A 18 14.10 -17.27 9.13
N LYS A 19 13.52 -16.93 7.97
CA LYS A 19 13.06 -15.55 7.68
C LYS A 19 11.85 -15.15 8.50
N ILE A 20 10.90 -16.06 8.69
CA ILE A 20 9.72 -15.82 9.52
C ILE A 20 10.16 -15.54 10.95
N ASP A 21 11.08 -16.32 11.51
CA ASP A 21 11.56 -16.13 12.88
C ASP A 21 12.37 -14.84 13.04
N LYS A 22 13.15 -14.48 12.03
CA LYS A 22 13.82 -13.16 11.98
C LYS A 22 12.79 -12.04 11.97
N LEU A 23 11.81 -12.09 11.08
CA LEU A 23 10.74 -11.09 11.01
C LEU A 23 9.94 -11.00 12.32
N LYS A 24 9.65 -12.13 12.95
CA LYS A 24 9.00 -12.19 14.28
C LYS A 24 9.86 -11.52 15.34
N THR A 25 11.19 -11.66 15.29
CA THR A 25 12.09 -10.95 16.20
C THR A 25 12.06 -9.45 15.97
N GLU A 26 12.22 -9.02 14.71
CA GLU A 26 12.22 -7.61 14.32
C GLU A 26 10.92 -6.91 14.74
N PHE A 27 9.76 -7.50 14.42
CA PHE A 27 8.46 -6.92 14.77
C PHE A 27 8.19 -6.89 16.27
N LYS A 28 8.72 -7.85 17.04
CA LYS A 28 8.57 -7.86 18.50
C LYS A 28 9.13 -6.59 19.14
N SER A 29 10.21 -6.05 18.58
CA SER A 29 10.87 -4.84 19.09
C SER A 29 10.09 -3.56 18.81
N ILE A 30 9.24 -3.54 17.79
CA ILE A 30 8.48 -2.35 17.37
C ILE A 30 6.99 -2.44 17.67
N PHE A 31 6.47 -3.61 18.02
CA PHE A 31 5.06 -3.83 18.26
C PHE A 31 4.60 -3.08 19.53
N ASP A 32 3.54 -2.30 19.38
CA ASP A 32 2.88 -1.57 20.46
C ASP A 32 1.37 -1.74 20.30
N ARG A 33 0.70 -2.20 21.36
CA ARG A 33 -0.76 -2.43 21.35
C ARG A 33 -1.56 -1.14 21.24
N ASN A 34 -0.94 0.01 21.49
CA ASN A 34 -1.56 1.31 21.32
C ASN A 34 -1.51 1.79 19.86
N LEU A 35 -0.94 1.00 18.96
CA LEU A 35 -0.83 1.31 17.53
C LEU A 35 -1.53 0.24 16.68
N GLN A 36 -2.13 0.70 15.60
CA GLN A 36 -2.62 -0.09 14.48
C GLN A 36 -1.54 -0.11 13.39
N PHE A 37 -1.16 -1.31 12.95
CA PHE A 37 -0.12 -1.49 11.95
C PHE A 37 -0.73 -1.84 10.59
N PHE A 38 -0.30 -1.14 9.55
CA PHE A 38 -0.72 -1.39 8.18
C PHE A 38 0.51 -1.58 7.29
N GLY A 39 0.37 -2.40 6.25
CA GLY A 39 1.40 -2.66 5.26
C GLY A 39 1.01 -2.11 3.90
N HIS A 40 2.00 -1.58 3.19
CA HIS A 40 1.88 -1.18 1.78
C HIS A 40 3.07 -1.74 0.99
N GLY A 41 2.80 -2.47 -0.09
CA GLY A 41 3.84 -3.08 -0.91
C GLY A 41 4.52 -2.02 -1.80
N THR A 42 5.85 -2.06 -1.89
CA THR A 42 6.64 -1.16 -2.75
C THR A 42 7.90 -1.85 -3.28
N LEU A 43 8.64 -1.18 -4.17
CA LEU A 43 9.97 -1.63 -4.56
C LEU A 43 10.99 -1.25 -3.49
N LEU A 44 12.01 -2.09 -3.32
CA LEU A 44 13.03 -1.92 -2.28
C LEU A 44 13.77 -0.58 -2.43
N ASP A 45 14.05 -0.16 -3.65
CA ASP A 45 14.78 1.08 -3.94
C ASP A 45 13.97 2.34 -3.61
N PHE A 46 12.63 2.25 -3.61
CA PHE A 46 11.74 3.36 -3.26
C PHE A 46 11.46 3.46 -1.76
N ALA A 47 11.63 2.38 -0.99
CA ALA A 47 11.30 2.37 0.43
C ALA A 47 12.08 3.43 1.25
N PRO A 48 13.39 3.68 1.02
CA PRO A 48 14.10 4.77 1.68
C PRO A 48 13.62 6.17 1.29
N GLN A 49 13.12 6.36 0.06
CA GLN A 49 12.58 7.64 -0.39
C GLN A 49 11.26 7.97 0.32
N ILE A 50 10.43 6.94 0.55
CA ILE A 50 9.17 7.06 1.29
C ILE A 50 9.38 7.57 2.72
N PHE A 51 10.53 7.30 3.35
CA PHE A 51 10.85 7.90 4.67
C PHE A 51 11.01 9.42 4.61
N LYS A 52 11.46 9.95 3.48
CA LYS A 52 11.71 11.39 3.31
C LYS A 52 10.47 12.12 2.82
N GLU A 53 9.77 11.53 1.85
CA GLU A 53 8.68 12.19 1.13
C GLU A 53 7.29 11.80 1.65
N GLY A 54 7.20 10.78 2.49
CA GLY A 54 5.93 10.13 2.82
C GLY A 54 5.49 9.15 1.73
N LEU A 55 4.40 8.44 2.00
CA LEU A 55 3.79 7.52 1.05
C LEU A 55 2.74 8.28 0.23
N LYS A 56 3.08 8.58 -1.03
CA LYS A 56 2.20 9.25 -1.98
C LYS A 56 1.12 8.29 -2.47
N VAL A 57 -0.14 8.74 -2.45
CA VAL A 57 -1.31 7.93 -2.81
C VAL A 57 -2.30 8.72 -3.64
N ARG A 58 -3.11 8.00 -4.41
CA ARG A 58 -4.11 8.60 -5.29
C ARG A 58 -5.42 8.88 -4.58
N ASP A 59 -5.87 7.94 -3.75
CA ASP A 59 -7.20 7.98 -3.15
C ASP A 59 -7.13 8.36 -1.67
N PRO A 60 -8.08 9.16 -1.15
CA PRO A 60 -8.11 9.60 0.24
C PRO A 60 -8.64 8.50 1.19
N ASP A 61 -8.22 7.25 0.98
CA ASP A 61 -8.66 6.08 1.74
C ASP A 61 -7.47 5.20 2.10
N LEU A 62 -7.14 5.17 3.39
CA LEU A 62 -6.03 4.38 3.92
C LEU A 62 -6.20 2.89 3.63
N LEU A 63 -7.43 2.37 3.70
CA LEU A 63 -7.71 0.93 3.53
C LEU A 63 -7.71 0.50 2.06
N SER A 64 -7.90 1.45 1.14
CA SER A 64 -7.67 1.21 -0.30
C SER A 64 -6.18 1.09 -0.62
N THR A 65 -5.33 1.76 0.17
CA THR A 65 -3.88 1.83 -0.04
C THR A 65 -3.12 0.75 0.72
N SER A 66 -3.59 0.37 1.90
CA SER A 66 -2.82 -0.43 2.87
C SER A 66 -3.66 -1.54 3.49
N VAL A 67 -2.97 -2.59 3.95
CA VAL A 67 -3.60 -3.78 4.53
C VAL A 67 -3.20 -3.89 6.01
N PRO A 68 -4.15 -4.10 6.94
CA PRO A 68 -3.82 -4.35 8.35
C PRO A 68 -2.85 -5.53 8.50
N LEU A 69 -1.76 -5.35 9.24
CA LEU A 69 -0.72 -6.37 9.41
C LEU A 69 -1.06 -7.40 10.49
N PHE A 70 -1.75 -6.97 11.55
CA PHE A 70 -2.01 -7.78 12.73
C PHE A 70 -3.46 -7.64 13.20
N ASP A 71 -3.89 -8.62 13.99
CA ASP A 71 -5.17 -8.55 14.70
C ASP A 71 -5.01 -7.77 16.01
N ASN A 72 -6.13 -7.46 16.68
CA ASN A 72 -6.14 -6.91 18.04
C ASN A 72 -5.77 -7.94 19.13
N LYS A 73 -4.76 -8.78 18.86
CA LYS A 73 -4.26 -9.82 19.77
C LYS A 73 -2.89 -9.42 20.34
N PRO A 74 -2.52 -9.98 21.50
CA PRO A 74 -1.13 -9.99 21.96
C PRO A 74 -0.15 -10.42 20.87
N TYR A 75 1.06 -9.84 20.84
CA TYR A 75 2.07 -10.14 19.82
C TYR A 75 2.40 -11.64 19.72
N ASP A 76 2.59 -12.27 20.88
CA ASP A 76 2.85 -13.69 21.06
C ASP A 76 1.69 -14.61 20.61
N LYS A 77 0.50 -14.03 20.39
CA LYS A 77 -0.69 -14.73 19.89
C LYS A 77 -1.05 -14.38 18.45
N GLN A 78 -0.22 -13.60 17.76
CA GLN A 78 -0.43 -13.32 16.34
C GLN A 78 -0.19 -14.61 15.53
N PRO A 79 -1.10 -14.98 14.63
CA PRO A 79 -0.92 -16.17 13.80
C PRO A 79 0.29 -16.01 12.89
N GLU A 80 1.02 -17.10 12.66
CA GLU A 80 2.19 -17.11 11.78
C GLU A 80 1.86 -16.66 10.34
N GLU A 81 0.64 -16.91 9.89
CA GLU A 81 0.15 -16.50 8.57
C GLU A 81 0.26 -14.99 8.32
N HIS A 82 0.19 -14.15 9.36
CA HIS A 82 0.43 -12.71 9.22
C HIS A 82 1.86 -12.41 8.77
N PHE A 83 2.84 -13.10 9.33
CA PHE A 83 4.25 -12.94 8.97
C PHE A 83 4.55 -13.55 7.60
N LYS A 84 3.95 -14.70 7.27
CA LYS A 84 4.04 -15.28 5.92
C LYS A 84 3.47 -14.35 4.86
N ARG A 85 2.34 -13.71 5.14
CA ARG A 85 1.74 -12.71 4.24
C ARG A 85 2.64 -11.49 4.04
N ILE A 86 3.33 -11.02 5.09
CA ILE A 86 4.29 -9.92 4.95
C ILE A 86 5.45 -10.30 4.01
N LEU A 87 6.00 -11.51 4.17
CA LEU A 87 7.10 -12.00 3.33
C LEU A 87 6.65 -12.36 1.89
N ASN A 88 5.37 -12.65 1.70
CA ASN A 88 4.77 -12.98 0.40
C ASN A 88 3.66 -11.99 0.06
N TRP A 89 4.01 -10.69 0.03
CA TRP A 89 3.02 -9.63 -0.11
C TRP A 89 2.16 -9.81 -1.37
N PRO A 90 0.82 -9.90 -1.25
CA PRO A 90 -0.07 -10.44 -2.29
C PRO A 90 -0.19 -9.57 -3.54
N HIS A 91 0.27 -8.32 -3.50
CA HIS A 91 0.31 -7.43 -4.64
C HIS A 91 1.72 -7.39 -5.23
N HIS A 92 1.88 -7.98 -6.42
CA HIS A 92 3.10 -7.97 -7.23
C HIS A 92 4.36 -8.62 -6.60
N ASN A 93 4.22 -9.45 -5.56
CA ASN A 93 5.36 -9.99 -4.80
C ASN A 93 6.34 -8.88 -4.42
N ALA A 94 5.80 -7.80 -3.84
CA ALA A 94 6.56 -6.59 -3.54
C ALA A 94 7.85 -6.94 -2.76
N PRO A 95 9.04 -6.49 -3.23
CA PRO A 95 10.31 -6.78 -2.56
C PRO A 95 10.48 -6.01 -1.25
N ALA A 96 9.61 -5.03 -0.98
CA ALA A 96 9.52 -4.35 0.31
C ALA A 96 8.07 -4.10 0.73
N VAL A 97 7.83 -4.07 2.04
CA VAL A 97 6.54 -3.67 2.64
C VAL A 97 6.80 -2.50 3.57
N VAL A 98 6.26 -1.33 3.22
CA VAL A 98 6.23 -0.15 4.10
C VAL A 98 5.27 -0.43 5.24
N VAL A 99 5.72 -0.19 6.46
CA VAL A 99 4.94 -0.38 7.69
C VAL A 99 4.48 0.98 8.19
N LEU A 100 3.18 1.20 8.13
CA LEU A 100 2.50 2.33 8.76
C LEU A 100 2.14 1.95 10.20
N ALA A 101 2.28 2.89 11.13
CA ALA A 101 1.82 2.71 12.50
C ALA A 101 1.03 3.95 12.94
N ILE A 102 -0.26 3.73 13.22
CA ILE A 102 -1.22 4.79 13.54
C ILE A 102 -1.72 4.54 14.95
N PRO A 103 -1.77 5.54 15.85
CA PRO A 103 -2.32 5.34 17.19
C PRO A 103 -3.75 4.79 17.16
N ASN A 104 -4.14 4.07 18.20
CA ASN A 104 -5.53 3.72 18.40
C ASN A 104 -6.36 4.99 18.60
N MET A 105 -7.61 4.94 18.13
CA MET A 105 -8.55 6.04 18.33
C MET A 105 -8.78 6.24 19.84
N PRO A 106 -8.59 7.45 20.37
CA PRO A 106 -8.90 7.74 21.77
C PRO A 106 -10.39 7.54 22.07
N ASP A 107 -10.73 6.98 23.23
CA ASP A 107 -12.13 6.70 23.62
C ASP A 107 -13.00 7.97 23.73
N ASN A 108 -12.38 9.14 23.91
CA ASN A 108 -13.05 10.43 24.05
C ASN A 108 -13.26 11.15 22.70
N LEU A 109 -12.89 10.53 21.57
CA LEU A 109 -13.01 11.13 20.25
C LEU A 109 -14.30 10.68 19.57
N ASP A 110 -15.25 11.60 19.40
CA ASP A 110 -16.53 11.34 18.73
C ASP A 110 -16.40 11.43 17.20
N VAL A 111 -15.66 10.48 16.62
CA VAL A 111 -15.50 10.33 15.17
C VAL A 111 -15.59 8.86 14.78
N GLY A 112 -16.12 8.57 13.58
CA GLY A 112 -16.09 7.21 13.05
C GLY A 112 -14.65 6.74 12.77
N ILE A 113 -14.38 5.45 12.97
CA ILE A 113 -13.04 4.85 12.78
C ILE A 113 -12.47 5.11 11.39
N PHE A 114 -13.30 5.09 10.34
CA PHE A 114 -12.86 5.40 8.98
C PHE A 114 -12.37 6.84 8.83
N ASN A 115 -13.07 7.80 9.44
CA ASN A 115 -12.64 9.21 9.42
C ASN A 115 -11.34 9.39 10.21
N TYR A 116 -11.21 8.69 11.34
CA TYR A 116 -9.99 8.72 12.14
C TYR A 116 -8.77 8.19 11.35
N LEU A 117 -8.92 7.02 10.72
CA LEU A 117 -7.85 6.43 9.92
C LEU A 117 -7.51 7.29 8.70
N ASN A 118 -8.51 7.86 8.02
CA ASN A 118 -8.26 8.69 6.84
C ASN A 118 -7.70 10.09 7.17
N ALA A 119 -7.73 10.51 8.45
CA ALA A 119 -7.13 11.77 8.88
C ALA A 119 -5.59 11.76 8.89
N VAL A 120 -4.94 10.62 8.60
CA VAL A 120 -3.49 10.57 8.38
C VAL A 120 -3.08 11.02 6.98
N LEU A 121 -4.03 11.13 6.04
CA LEU A 121 -3.78 11.58 4.69
C LEU A 121 -3.81 13.10 4.62
N GLU A 122 -2.79 13.68 4.00
CA GLU A 122 -2.68 15.12 3.72
C GLU A 122 -2.79 15.31 2.20
N GLU A 123 -3.63 16.25 1.75
CA GLU A 123 -3.72 16.61 0.33
C GLU A 123 -2.42 17.32 -0.09
N LEU A 124 -1.88 16.94 -1.25
CA LEU A 124 -0.71 17.59 -1.81
C LEU A 124 -1.10 18.98 -2.35
N GLU A 125 -0.27 19.99 -2.12
CA GLU A 125 -0.51 21.35 -2.65
C GLU A 125 -0.57 21.37 -4.18
N THR A 126 0.21 20.49 -4.82
CA THR A 126 0.21 20.27 -6.26
C THR A 126 0.18 18.77 -6.51
N GLU A 127 -0.71 18.34 -7.40
CA GLU A 127 -0.80 16.94 -7.82
C GLU A 127 0.56 16.47 -8.37
N ASP A 128 1.05 15.34 -7.85
CA ASP A 128 2.25 14.72 -8.37
C ASP A 128 1.90 13.98 -9.66
N THR A 129 2.09 14.66 -10.78
CA THR A 129 1.80 14.12 -12.12
C THR A 129 2.63 12.89 -12.49
N GLY A 130 3.79 12.67 -11.83
CA GLY A 130 4.63 11.50 -12.07
C GLY A 130 4.03 10.22 -11.50
N TYR A 131 3.42 10.32 -10.31
CA TYR A 131 2.78 9.20 -9.62
C TYR A 131 1.25 9.24 -9.68
N ASN A 132 0.68 10.27 -10.30
CA ASN A 132 -0.75 10.59 -10.27
C ASN A 132 -1.30 10.59 -8.84
N ALA A 133 -0.50 11.14 -7.91
CA ALA A 133 -0.80 11.16 -6.49
C ALA A 133 -1.38 12.52 -6.09
N GLN A 134 -2.41 12.46 -5.25
CA GLN A 134 -3.15 13.63 -4.77
C GLN A 134 -3.02 13.79 -3.26
N PHE A 135 -2.65 12.71 -2.57
CA PHE A 135 -2.49 12.69 -1.12
C PHE A 135 -1.15 12.10 -0.76
N VAL A 136 -0.73 12.36 0.47
CA VAL A 136 0.44 11.77 1.09
C VAL A 136 0.09 11.30 2.49
N ILE A 137 0.60 10.13 2.86
CA ILE A 137 0.69 9.71 4.26
C ILE A 137 2.07 10.17 4.76
N PRO A 138 2.15 11.19 5.64
CA PRO A 138 3.42 11.78 6.03
C PRO A 138 4.34 10.78 6.74
N SER A 139 5.66 11.00 6.62
CA SER A 139 6.71 10.16 7.21
C SER A 139 6.56 9.91 8.71
N LYS A 140 5.94 10.83 9.45
CA LYS A 140 5.66 10.68 10.89
C LYS A 140 4.82 9.44 11.22
N TYR A 141 3.99 8.96 10.27
CA TYR A 141 3.17 7.74 10.40
C TYR A 141 3.84 6.49 9.84
N ILE A 142 5.01 6.62 9.22
CA ILE A 142 5.73 5.52 8.59
C ILE A 142 6.74 5.00 9.59
N ARG A 143 6.49 3.82 10.15
CA ARG A 143 7.34 3.21 11.17
C ARG A 143 8.65 2.69 10.58
N GLY A 144 8.61 2.19 9.35
CA GLY A 144 9.75 1.63 8.66
C GLY A 144 9.34 0.84 7.42
N TYR A 145 10.23 -0.03 6.93
CA TYR A 145 9.88 -1.02 5.92
C TYR A 145 10.52 -2.38 6.22
N VAL A 146 9.94 -3.43 5.66
CA VAL A 146 10.45 -4.79 5.69
C VAL A 146 11.02 -5.13 4.33
N ASN A 147 12.25 -5.63 4.26
CA ASN A 147 12.77 -6.32 3.07
C ASN A 147 12.20 -7.74 3.03
N THR A 148 11.30 -8.04 2.09
CA THR A 148 10.59 -9.32 2.08
C THR A 148 11.48 -10.50 1.71
N LYS A 149 12.63 -10.23 1.06
CA LYS A 149 13.62 -11.28 0.72
C LYS A 149 14.43 -11.72 1.94
N THR A 150 14.81 -10.78 2.81
CA THR A 150 15.69 -11.03 3.97
C THR A 150 14.95 -11.12 5.31
N GLY A 151 13.71 -10.62 5.39
CA GLY A 151 12.94 -10.51 6.62
C GLY A 151 13.41 -9.38 7.55
N GLU A 152 14.30 -8.51 7.09
CA GLU A 152 14.86 -7.41 7.87
C GLU A 152 13.92 -6.22 7.92
N PHE A 153 13.78 -5.64 9.11
CA PHE A 153 13.08 -4.39 9.31
C PHE A 153 14.07 -3.23 9.36
N THR A 154 13.79 -2.17 8.60
CA THR A 154 14.53 -0.91 8.65
C THR A 154 13.61 0.16 9.24
N GLY A 155 13.97 0.69 10.41
CA GLY A 155 13.19 1.72 11.09
C GLY A 155 13.34 3.09 10.45
N ASN A 156 12.24 3.85 10.41
CA ASN A 156 12.25 5.24 9.97
C ASN A 156 12.60 6.18 11.15
N PRO A 157 13.71 6.94 11.09
CA PRO A 157 14.10 7.87 12.15
C PRO A 157 13.13 9.05 12.33
N GLU A 158 12.28 9.34 11.33
CA GLU A 158 11.25 10.40 11.39
C GLU A 158 9.93 9.93 12.01
N PHE A 159 9.78 8.64 12.30
CA PHE A 159 8.55 8.11 12.89
C PHE A 159 8.26 8.75 14.26
N ARG A 160 7.05 9.24 14.46
CA ARG A 160 6.59 9.80 15.74
C ARG A 160 5.15 9.37 16.00
N VAL A 161 4.89 8.82 17.19
CA VAL A 161 3.53 8.54 17.64
C VAL A 161 2.76 9.85 17.76
N THR A 162 1.90 10.13 16.78
CA THR A 162 1.17 11.40 16.67
C THR A 162 -0.30 11.09 16.41
N ILE A 163 -1.20 11.64 17.22
CA ILE A 163 -2.64 11.48 16.98
C ILE A 163 -3.00 12.21 15.67
N PRO A 164 -3.74 11.58 14.73
CA PRO A 164 -4.19 12.22 13.50
C PRO A 164 -4.97 13.50 13.78
N LYS A 165 -4.70 14.55 13.00
CA LYS A 165 -5.46 15.81 13.08
C LYS A 165 -6.77 15.62 12.33
N ILE A 166 -7.86 15.40 13.06
CA ILE A 166 -9.18 15.31 12.45
C ILE A 166 -9.54 16.67 11.86
N GLN A 167 -9.54 16.74 10.53
CA GLN A 167 -10.13 17.86 9.82
C GLN A 167 -11.60 17.55 9.52
N PRO A 168 -12.51 18.54 9.62
CA PRO A 168 -13.85 18.36 9.11
C PRO A 168 -13.75 18.02 7.62
N TRP A 169 -14.33 16.88 7.21
CA TRP A 169 -14.29 16.42 5.81
C TRP A 169 -14.77 17.53 4.87
N GLN A 170 -13.84 18.14 4.15
CA GLN A 170 -14.17 19.04 3.05
C GLN A 170 -14.40 18.17 1.83
N LYS A 171 -15.57 18.27 1.19
CA LYS A 171 -15.82 17.55 -0.06
C LYS A 171 -14.66 17.85 -1.03
N PRO A 172 -14.00 16.82 -1.59
CA PRO A 172 -12.94 17.05 -2.55
C PRO A 172 -13.49 17.95 -3.67
N LYS A 173 -12.74 18.99 -4.01
CA LYS A 173 -13.16 19.92 -5.07
C LYS A 173 -13.35 19.10 -6.35
N PRO A 174 -14.52 19.18 -7.02
CA PRO A 174 -14.73 18.45 -8.25
C PRO A 174 -13.64 18.84 -9.26
N ARG A 175 -13.03 17.83 -9.90
CA ARG A 175 -12.04 18.02 -10.96
C ARG A 175 -12.54 19.05 -11.96
N ARG A 176 -11.84 20.19 -12.08
CA ARG A 176 -11.86 20.91 -13.36
C ARG A 176 -11.01 20.08 -14.31
N PHE A 177 -11.65 19.18 -15.05
CA PHE A 177 -11.08 18.72 -16.31
C PHE A 177 -10.88 19.96 -17.17
N GLN A 178 -9.67 20.50 -17.20
CA GLN A 178 -9.29 21.39 -18.27
C GLN A 178 -8.88 20.49 -19.43
N PRO A 179 -9.69 20.35 -20.49
CA PRO A 179 -9.23 19.68 -21.69
C PRO A 179 -8.01 20.47 -22.18
N THR A 180 -6.85 19.81 -22.21
CA THR A 180 -5.67 20.30 -22.90
C THR A 180 -5.92 20.25 -24.39
N SER A 181 -6.70 21.21 -24.91
CA SER A 181 -6.84 21.41 -26.35
C SER A 181 -5.61 22.16 -26.87
N SER A 182 -4.47 21.45 -26.91
CA SER A 182 -3.41 21.77 -27.84
C SER A 182 -3.38 20.63 -28.86
N HIS A 183 -3.97 20.85 -30.03
CA HIS A 183 -3.39 20.54 -31.33
C HIS A 183 -4.32 21.06 -32.44
N SER A 184 -3.84 22.10 -33.12
CA SER A 184 -4.22 22.45 -34.48
C SER A 184 -4.13 21.23 -35.39
N LYS A 185 -5.11 21.05 -36.30
CA LYS A 185 -4.88 20.69 -37.71
C LYS A 185 -6.19 20.59 -38.48
N GLY A 186 -6.21 21.30 -39.61
CA GLY A 186 -6.76 20.80 -40.87
C GLY A 186 -8.26 20.54 -40.93
N LYS A 187 -8.96 21.41 -41.66
CA LYS A 187 -10.28 21.12 -42.23
C LYS A 187 -10.15 19.89 -43.14
N VAL A 188 -10.52 18.70 -42.64
CA VAL A 188 -10.67 17.50 -43.46
C VAL A 188 -12.12 17.47 -43.92
N GLU A 189 -12.34 17.74 -45.21
CA GLU A 189 -13.64 17.56 -45.85
C GLU A 189 -13.87 16.05 -46.09
N ILE A 190 -14.93 15.52 -45.50
CA ILE A 190 -15.33 14.12 -45.65
C ILE A 190 -16.38 14.06 -46.77
N PRO A 191 -16.19 13.28 -47.84
CA PRO A 191 -17.23 13.11 -48.85
C PRO A 191 -18.36 12.24 -48.31
N ALA A 192 -19.60 12.67 -48.55
CA ALA A 192 -20.79 11.94 -48.16
C ALA A 192 -20.98 10.70 -49.04
N THR A 193 -20.97 9.52 -48.43
CA THR A 193 -21.52 8.30 -49.03
C THR A 193 -22.67 7.80 -48.17
N SER A 194 -23.87 7.78 -48.77
CA SER A 194 -25.10 7.26 -48.18
C SER A 194 -24.98 5.78 -47.83
N PRO A 195 -25.56 5.31 -46.70
CA PRO A 195 -25.54 3.89 -46.34
C PRO A 195 -26.67 3.13 -47.07
N LYS A 196 -26.30 2.10 -47.83
CA LYS A 196 -27.22 0.98 -48.13
C LYS A 196 -27.18 0.03 -46.94
N ALA A 197 -28.33 -0.17 -46.32
CA ALA A 197 -28.53 -1.10 -45.23
C ALA A 197 -28.67 -2.53 -45.78
N GLU A 198 -27.75 -3.41 -45.41
CA GLU A 198 -27.99 -4.86 -45.37
C GLU A 198 -27.50 -5.37 -44.02
N LYS A 199 -28.42 -5.91 -43.23
CA LYS A 199 -28.13 -6.65 -42.00
C LYS A 199 -27.65 -8.06 -42.38
N PRO A 200 -26.66 -8.63 -41.69
CA PRO A 200 -26.50 -10.06 -41.65
C PRO A 200 -27.07 -10.65 -40.35
N ASP A 201 -27.71 -11.80 -40.53
CA ASP A 201 -28.29 -12.67 -39.52
C ASP A 201 -27.29 -13.19 -38.49
N VAL A 202 -27.81 -13.33 -37.28
CA VAL A 202 -27.17 -13.96 -36.12
C VAL A 202 -27.30 -15.48 -36.24
N TRP A 203 -26.19 -16.19 -36.06
CA TRP A 203 -26.17 -17.58 -35.58
C TRP A 203 -25.66 -17.59 -34.15
#